data_AF-C0ZDV7-F1
#
_entry.id   AF-C0ZDV7-F1
#
_cell.length_a   1.000
_cell.length_b   1.000
_cell.length_c   1.000
_cell.angle_alpha   90.00
_cell.angle_beta   90.00
_cell.angle_gamma   90.00
#
_symmetry.space_group_name_H-M   'P 1'
#
loop_
_entity.id
_entity.type
_entity.pdbx_description
1 polymer ?
#
loop_
_entity_poly.entity_id
_entity_poly.type
_entity_poly.pdbx_seq_one_letter_code
_entity_poly.pdbx_strand_id
1 'polypeptide(L)'
;MKKRVRYRKRYAFLGAITGYFLALLASTILPTFIMLAIPLLTAAIGFVLGEKKEQRFSGITVPEPDQRITSTVTGSEQTKKELESTYSSEIREYLQVIKEIVINENEKRNLDDEISEKTINLCSKIDTLLPYIETLGSAQTKHDIKMLVMKDLNSVINPFLRLSVENKLKNRRKLLDGLRDINLKLKVISTSIEQHDIYELERKLTLITEKYNAKEIY
;
A
#
# COMPACT_ATOMS: atom_id res chain seq x y z
N MET A 1 -27.43 -36.28 -28.20
CA MET A 1 -26.35 -36.58 -27.22
C MET A 1 -26.47 -35.65 -26.00
N LYS A 2 -27.10 -36.07 -24.89
CA LYS A 2 -27.36 -35.20 -23.72
C LYS A 2 -27.41 -35.99 -22.40
N LYS A 3 -26.35 -36.76 -22.07
CA LYS A 3 -26.36 -37.62 -20.85
C LYS A 3 -25.02 -37.79 -20.10
N ARG A 4 -24.06 -36.85 -20.15
CA ARG A 4 -22.77 -37.02 -19.43
C ARG A 4 -22.34 -35.93 -18.44
N VAL A 5 -23.20 -34.99 -18.04
CA VAL A 5 -22.80 -33.90 -17.12
C VAL A 5 -23.35 -34.06 -15.69
N ARG A 6 -24.28 -34.99 -15.45
CA ARG A 6 -24.96 -35.11 -14.14
C ARG A 6 -24.21 -35.96 -13.10
N TYR A 7 -23.13 -36.66 -13.48
CA TYR A 7 -22.40 -37.53 -12.56
C TYR A 7 -21.31 -36.83 -11.73
N ARG A 8 -20.76 -35.69 -12.18
CA ARG A 8 -19.65 -35.02 -11.47
C ARG A 8 -20.03 -34.34 -10.16
N LYS A 9 -21.27 -33.86 -10.00
CA LYS A 9 -21.69 -33.15 -8.78
C LYS A 9 -21.86 -34.09 -7.57
N ARG A 10 -22.30 -35.34 -7.78
CA ARG A 10 -22.54 -36.29 -6.69
C ARG A 10 -21.25 -36.72 -5.98
N TYR A 11 -20.16 -36.91 -6.72
CA TYR A 11 -18.86 -37.26 -6.13
C TYR A 11 -18.20 -36.07 -5.41
N ALA A 12 -18.46 -34.83 -5.84
CA ALA A 12 -17.97 -33.64 -5.15
C ALA A 12 -18.66 -33.45 -3.78
N PHE A 13 -19.98 -33.66 -3.71
CA PHE A 13 -20.71 -33.63 -2.44
C PHE A 13 -20.32 -34.79 -1.52
N LEU A 14 -20.09 -35.99 -2.06
CA LEU A 14 -19.62 -37.12 -1.26
C LEU A 14 -18.21 -36.90 -0.70
N GLY A 15 -17.31 -36.30 -1.48
CA GLY A 15 -15.96 -35.93 -1.03
C GLY A 15 -15.98 -34.90 0.11
N ALA A 16 -16.84 -33.90 0.02
CA ALA A 16 -16.97 -32.87 1.06
C ALA A 16 -17.50 -33.45 2.38
N ILE A 17 -18.50 -34.36 2.32
CA ILE A 17 -19.07 -35.00 3.51
C ILE A 17 -18.04 -35.94 4.16
N THR A 18 -17.32 -36.71 3.35
CA THR A 18 -16.28 -37.64 3.85
C THR A 18 -15.11 -36.87 4.49
N GLY A 19 -14.69 -35.75 3.88
CA GLY A 19 -13.67 -34.87 4.44
C GLY A 19 -14.10 -34.23 5.77
N TYR A 20 -15.36 -33.81 5.87
CA TYR A 20 -15.91 -33.27 7.13
C TYR A 20 -16.00 -34.32 8.23
N PHE A 21 -16.40 -35.55 7.90
CA PHE A 21 -16.40 -36.67 8.86
C PHE A 21 -14.99 -37.08 9.28
N LEU A 22 -14.01 -37.05 8.38
CA LEU A 22 -12.62 -37.33 8.70
C LEU A 22 -12.01 -36.23 9.61
N ALA A 23 -12.40 -34.97 9.40
CA ALA A 23 -12.01 -33.86 10.28
C ALA A 23 -12.66 -33.96 11.68
N LEU A 24 -13.92 -34.42 11.74
CA LEU A 24 -14.61 -34.67 13.01
C LEU A 24 -14.04 -35.87 13.76
N LEU A 25 -13.64 -36.95 13.08
CA LEU A 25 -12.97 -38.09 13.71
C LEU A 25 -11.57 -37.73 14.23
N ALA A 26 -10.86 -36.83 13.56
CA ALA A 26 -9.56 -36.33 14.02
C ALA A 26 -9.67 -35.41 15.25
N SER A 27 -10.86 -34.85 15.52
CA SER A 27 -11.12 -33.89 16.60
C SER A 27 -10.92 -34.47 18.01
N THR A 28 -11.04 -35.79 18.18
CA THR A 28 -11.09 -36.37 19.53
C THR A 28 -9.72 -36.74 20.10
N ILE A 29 -8.63 -36.74 19.31
CA ILE A 29 -7.30 -37.24 19.75
C ILE A 29 -6.10 -36.37 19.32
N LEU A 30 -6.24 -35.25 18.59
CA LEU A 30 -5.09 -34.42 18.19
C LEU A 30 -5.15 -32.97 18.72
N PRO A 31 -4.13 -32.50 19.48
CA PRO A 31 -4.09 -31.14 20.00
C PRO A 31 -3.86 -30.08 18.90
N THR A 32 -4.34 -28.87 19.19
CA THR A 32 -4.75 -27.75 18.31
C THR A 32 -3.72 -27.19 17.30
N PHE A 33 -2.50 -27.72 17.22
CA PHE A 33 -1.40 -27.16 16.42
C PHE A 33 -1.38 -27.65 14.96
N ILE A 34 -2.02 -28.79 14.66
CA ILE A 34 -1.94 -29.42 13.33
C ILE A 34 -2.98 -28.85 12.35
N MET A 35 -4.09 -28.28 12.84
CA MET A 35 -5.08 -27.61 11.99
C MET A 35 -4.50 -26.42 11.20
N LEU A 36 -3.41 -25.81 11.70
CA LEU A 36 -2.69 -24.74 11.01
C LEU A 36 -1.80 -25.25 9.86
N ALA A 37 -1.41 -26.53 9.89
CA ALA A 37 -0.53 -27.12 8.88
C ALA A 37 -1.29 -27.56 7.62
N ILE A 38 -2.59 -27.84 7.72
CA ILE A 38 -3.40 -28.36 6.61
C ILE A 38 -3.52 -27.35 5.45
N PRO A 39 -3.85 -26.06 5.68
CA PRO A 39 -3.86 -25.06 4.62
C PRO A 39 -2.49 -24.91 3.95
N LEU A 40 -1.41 -24.92 4.74
CA LEU A 40 -0.03 -24.77 4.28
C LEU A 40 0.41 -25.95 3.38
N LEU A 41 0.08 -27.18 3.79
CA LEU A 41 0.36 -28.40 3.02
C LEU A 41 -0.47 -28.47 1.74
N THR A 42 -1.75 -28.08 1.76
CA THR A 42 -2.57 -28.04 0.55
C THR A 42 -2.08 -27.00 -0.47
N ALA A 43 -1.59 -25.85 -0.02
CA ALA A 43 -1.00 -24.83 -0.89
C ALA A 43 0.32 -25.31 -1.50
N ALA A 44 1.18 -25.98 -0.72
CA ALA A 44 2.45 -26.53 -1.20
C ALA A 44 2.25 -27.63 -2.26
N ILE A 45 1.31 -28.55 -2.03
CA ILE A 45 0.99 -29.61 -3.01
C ILE A 45 0.36 -29.02 -4.28
N GLY A 46 -0.48 -28.00 -4.16
CA GLY A 46 -1.06 -27.28 -5.30
C GLY A 46 -0.02 -26.54 -6.14
N PHE A 47 1.03 -26.00 -5.51
CA PHE A 47 2.15 -25.34 -6.21
C PHE A 47 3.05 -26.35 -6.94
N VAL A 48 3.34 -27.50 -6.32
CA VAL A 48 4.23 -28.54 -6.90
C VAL A 48 3.55 -29.33 -8.03
N LEU A 49 2.23 -29.53 -8.00
CA LEU A 49 1.49 -30.20 -9.08
C LEU A 49 0.86 -29.22 -10.10
N GLY A 50 0.95 -27.91 -9.86
CA GLY A 50 0.33 -26.85 -10.66
C GLY A 50 1.11 -26.42 -11.91
N GLU A 51 2.33 -26.92 -12.11
CA GLU A 51 3.12 -26.65 -13.32
C GLU A 51 2.71 -27.57 -14.48
N LYS A 52 1.52 -27.31 -15.04
CA LYS A 52 1.19 -27.52 -16.47
C LYS A 52 -0.29 -27.23 -16.71
N LYS A 53 -0.59 -25.97 -17.01
CA LYS A 53 -1.64 -25.68 -18.01
C LYS A 53 -1.43 -24.35 -18.70
N GLU A 54 -1.12 -24.49 -19.99
CA GLU A 54 -1.03 -23.49 -21.04
C GLU A 54 -2.04 -22.34 -20.88
N GLN A 55 -1.52 -21.12 -20.80
CA GLN A 55 -2.19 -19.98 -21.41
C GLN A 55 -1.36 -19.59 -22.63
N ARG A 56 -1.88 -19.99 -23.79
CA ARG A 56 -1.42 -19.57 -25.11
C ARG A 56 -1.58 -18.06 -25.22
N PHE A 57 -0.47 -17.35 -25.32
CA PHE A 57 -0.43 -16.04 -25.95
C PHE A 57 0.55 -16.14 -27.12
N SER A 58 0.01 -15.99 -28.33
CA SER A 58 0.75 -16.05 -29.58
C SER A 58 1.50 -14.74 -29.81
N GLY A 59 2.73 -14.86 -30.28
CA GLY A 59 3.40 -13.84 -31.08
C GLY A 59 4.54 -13.13 -30.36
N ILE A 60 5.76 -13.61 -30.56
CA ILE A 60 6.84 -12.93 -31.30
C ILE A 60 8.13 -13.75 -31.11
N THR A 61 8.86 -13.85 -32.21
CA THR A 61 10.04 -14.68 -32.50
C THR A 61 11.26 -14.43 -31.61
N VAL A 62 11.97 -15.52 -31.29
CA VAL A 62 13.30 -15.59 -30.67
C VAL A 62 14.39 -15.37 -31.74
N PRO A 63 15.51 -14.69 -31.43
CA PRO A 63 16.81 -15.37 -31.22
C PRO A 63 17.44 -14.92 -29.88
N GLU A 64 17.69 -15.84 -28.94
CA GLU A 64 18.96 -16.53 -28.61
C GLU A 64 20.07 -15.59 -28.06
N PRO A 65 20.75 -15.96 -26.94
CA PRO A 65 21.30 -15.02 -25.98
C PRO A 65 22.75 -14.66 -26.27
N ASP A 66 23.14 -13.44 -25.91
CA ASP A 66 24.53 -13.12 -25.61
C ASP A 66 24.64 -12.61 -24.18
N GLN A 67 25.19 -13.46 -23.32
CA GLN A 67 25.72 -13.06 -22.03
C GLN A 67 26.99 -12.23 -22.28
N ARG A 68 26.88 -10.91 -22.12
CA ARG A 68 28.03 -10.10 -21.74
C ARG A 68 27.71 -9.39 -20.43
N ILE A 69 28.23 -9.98 -19.35
CA ILE A 69 28.45 -9.29 -18.09
C ILE A 69 29.42 -8.14 -18.42
N THR A 70 28.89 -6.92 -18.50
CA THR A 70 29.69 -5.71 -18.38
C THR A 70 29.12 -4.92 -17.22
N SER A 71 29.85 -4.94 -16.12
CA SER A 71 29.67 -4.10 -14.95
C SER A 71 29.46 -2.64 -15.35
N THR A 72 28.33 -2.06 -14.97
CA THR A 72 28.14 -0.60 -14.90
C THR A 72 27.63 -0.23 -13.51
N VAL A 73 28.58 -0.10 -12.57
CA VAL A 73 28.39 0.66 -11.34
C VAL A 73 28.39 2.14 -11.71
N THR A 74 27.29 2.65 -12.30
CA THR A 74 27.03 4.11 -12.42
C THR A 74 25.55 4.46 -12.65
N GLY A 75 24.61 3.56 -12.35
CA GLY A 75 23.17 3.77 -12.64
C GLY A 75 22.27 4.17 -11.47
N SER A 76 22.77 4.27 -10.24
CA SER A 76 21.90 4.37 -9.06
C SER A 76 21.35 5.77 -8.77
N GLU A 77 21.93 6.84 -9.33
CA GLU A 77 21.48 8.21 -9.04
C GLU A 77 20.49 8.77 -10.07
N GLN A 78 20.59 8.38 -11.34
CA GLN A 78 19.71 8.88 -12.40
C GLN A 78 18.32 8.23 -12.35
N THR A 79 18.23 6.91 -12.17
CA THR A 79 16.95 6.21 -12.03
C THR A 79 16.24 6.58 -10.72
N LYS A 80 17.00 6.88 -9.65
CA LYS A 80 16.43 7.36 -8.39
C LYS A 80 15.85 8.77 -8.56
N LYS A 81 16.57 9.72 -9.17
CA LYS A 81 16.04 11.08 -9.38
C LYS A 81 14.80 11.13 -10.29
N GLU A 82 14.73 10.30 -11.33
CA GLU A 82 13.59 10.26 -12.26
C GLU A 82 12.32 9.61 -11.67
N LEU A 83 12.50 8.55 -10.86
CA LEU A 83 11.39 7.91 -10.14
C LEU A 83 10.90 8.79 -8.98
N GLU A 84 11.80 9.50 -8.30
CA GLU A 84 11.48 10.40 -7.17
C GLU A 84 10.78 11.69 -7.65
N SER A 85 11.19 12.25 -8.80
CA SER A 85 10.49 13.41 -9.39
C SER A 85 9.06 13.09 -9.79
N THR A 86 8.80 11.86 -10.24
CA THR A 86 7.47 11.38 -10.66
C THR A 86 6.55 11.15 -9.45
N TYR A 87 7.12 10.67 -8.34
CA TYR A 87 6.37 10.38 -7.12
C TYR A 87 5.76 11.66 -6.50
N SER A 88 6.57 12.69 -6.28
CA SER A 88 6.11 13.94 -5.66
C SER A 88 5.19 14.72 -6.59
N SER A 89 5.39 14.64 -7.92
CA SER A 89 4.50 15.27 -8.89
C SER A 89 3.11 14.65 -8.90
N GLU A 90 3.00 13.31 -8.88
CA GLU A 90 1.70 12.61 -8.84
C GLU A 90 0.88 13.02 -7.61
N ILE A 91 1.52 13.06 -6.44
CA ILE A 91 0.84 13.43 -5.19
C ILE A 91 0.40 14.90 -5.24
N ARG A 92 1.28 15.80 -5.67
CA ARG A 92 1.00 17.24 -5.75
C ARG A 92 -0.14 17.55 -6.71
N GLU A 93 -0.15 16.91 -7.88
CA GLU A 93 -1.24 17.03 -8.85
C GLU A 93 -2.58 16.57 -8.25
N TYR A 94 -2.58 15.42 -7.59
CA TYR A 94 -3.80 14.90 -6.97
C TYR A 94 -4.31 15.81 -5.84
N LEU A 95 -3.42 16.31 -4.98
CA LEU A 95 -3.79 17.27 -3.93
C LEU A 95 -4.35 18.56 -4.52
N GLN A 96 -3.79 19.03 -5.63
CA GLN A 96 -4.29 20.21 -6.33
C GLN A 96 -5.70 19.98 -6.88
N VAL A 97 -5.95 18.85 -7.55
CA VAL A 97 -7.28 18.48 -8.04
C VAL A 97 -8.30 18.45 -6.90
N ILE A 98 -7.97 17.84 -5.75
CA ILE A 98 -8.86 17.85 -4.58
C ILE A 98 -9.13 19.28 -4.11
N LYS A 99 -8.08 20.11 -3.94
CA LYS A 99 -8.24 21.49 -3.48
C LYS A 99 -9.17 22.26 -4.41
N GLU A 100 -8.98 22.17 -5.71
CA GLU A 100 -9.81 22.85 -6.72
C GLU A 100 -11.27 22.42 -6.65
N ILE A 101 -11.54 21.11 -6.53
CA ILE A 101 -12.90 20.61 -6.40
C ILE A 101 -13.57 21.11 -5.11
N VAL A 102 -12.84 21.07 -4.00
CA VAL A 102 -13.34 21.50 -2.68
C VAL A 102 -13.62 23.01 -2.66
N ILE A 103 -12.73 23.82 -3.24
CA ILE A 103 -12.92 25.27 -3.37
C ILE A 103 -14.17 25.56 -4.19
N ASN A 104 -14.31 24.93 -5.37
CA ASN A 104 -15.46 25.14 -6.25
C ASN A 104 -16.79 24.71 -5.60
N GLU A 105 -16.80 23.58 -4.90
CA GLU A 105 -17.97 23.13 -4.13
C GLU A 105 -18.32 24.10 -2.98
N ASN A 106 -17.31 24.72 -2.36
CA ASN A 106 -17.54 25.72 -1.32
C ASN A 106 -18.08 27.05 -1.89
N GLU A 107 -17.53 27.52 -3.00
CA GLU A 107 -17.99 28.73 -3.70
C GLU A 107 -19.47 28.61 -4.12
N LYS A 108 -19.88 27.40 -4.53
CA LYS A 108 -21.28 27.06 -4.84
C LYS A 108 -22.19 26.94 -3.61
N ARG A 109 -21.66 27.11 -2.40
CA ARG A 109 -22.35 26.90 -1.11
C ARG A 109 -22.92 25.47 -0.95
N ASN A 110 -22.30 24.50 -1.62
CA ASN A 110 -22.69 23.10 -1.55
C ASN A 110 -21.92 22.33 -0.46
N LEU A 111 -20.84 22.93 0.05
CA LEU A 111 -19.99 22.37 1.09
C LEU A 111 -19.95 23.31 2.30
N ASP A 112 -19.76 22.74 3.47
CA ASP A 112 -19.59 23.48 4.72
C ASP A 112 -18.20 24.14 4.76
N ASP A 113 -18.14 25.40 5.18
CA ASP A 113 -16.89 26.16 5.24
C ASP A 113 -15.82 25.49 6.12
N GLU A 114 -16.21 24.87 7.25
CA GLU A 114 -15.27 24.18 8.14
C GLU A 114 -14.67 22.94 7.45
N ILE A 115 -15.49 22.18 6.73
CA ILE A 115 -15.03 21.02 5.97
C ILE A 115 -14.06 21.45 4.87
N SER A 116 -14.42 22.50 4.13
CA SER A 116 -13.59 23.06 3.06
C SER A 116 -12.23 23.49 3.62
N GLU A 117 -12.24 24.31 4.67
CA GLU A 117 -11.04 24.82 5.33
C GLU A 117 -10.16 23.66 5.81
N LYS A 118 -10.70 22.70 6.56
CA LYS A 118 -9.92 21.56 7.08
C LYS A 118 -9.32 20.72 5.97
N THR A 119 -10.04 20.52 4.87
CA THR A 119 -9.54 19.74 3.72
C THR A 119 -8.39 20.47 3.04
N ILE A 120 -8.53 21.78 2.79
CA ILE A 120 -7.47 22.60 2.20
C ILE A 120 -6.24 22.63 3.10
N ASN A 121 -6.44 22.81 4.41
CA ASN A 121 -5.37 22.85 5.40
C ASN A 121 -4.61 21.51 5.44
N LEU A 122 -5.31 20.39 5.43
CA LEU A 122 -4.71 19.06 5.35
C LEU A 122 -3.88 18.90 4.07
N CYS A 123 -4.45 19.25 2.92
CA CYS A 123 -3.73 19.14 1.64
C CYS A 123 -2.48 20.03 1.61
N SER A 124 -2.52 21.23 2.19
CA SER A 124 -1.35 22.12 2.29
C SER A 124 -0.28 21.60 3.26
N LYS A 125 -0.67 20.99 4.38
CA LYS A 125 0.27 20.33 5.30
C LYS A 125 1.01 19.18 4.62
N ILE A 126 0.28 18.32 3.90
CA ILE A 126 0.90 17.22 3.13
C ILE A 126 1.86 17.79 2.09
N ASP A 127 1.43 18.81 1.36
CA ASP A 127 2.26 19.45 0.32
C ASP A 127 3.58 20.03 0.86
N THR A 128 3.55 20.57 2.08
CA THR A 128 4.71 21.12 2.78
C THR A 128 5.64 20.01 3.30
N LEU A 129 5.09 18.84 3.66
CA LEU A 129 5.85 17.69 4.16
C LEU A 129 6.50 16.87 3.03
N LEU A 130 5.97 16.93 1.81
CA LEU A 130 6.49 16.19 0.66
C LEU A 130 8.02 16.30 0.45
N PRO A 131 8.65 17.49 0.41
CA PRO A 131 10.10 17.58 0.20
C PRO A 131 10.90 16.88 1.31
N TYR A 132 10.41 16.91 2.56
CA TYR A 132 11.07 16.22 3.68
C TYR A 132 10.93 14.69 3.55
N ILE A 133 9.77 14.21 3.10
CA ILE A 133 9.52 12.79 2.85
C ILE A 133 10.38 12.28 1.69
N GLU A 134 10.59 13.10 0.65
CA GLU A 134 11.39 12.72 -0.51
C GLU A 134 12.88 12.58 -0.18
N THR A 135 13.39 13.50 0.64
CA THR A 135 14.81 13.59 1.00
C THR A 135 15.20 12.66 2.14
N LEU A 136 14.39 12.60 3.21
CA LEU A 136 14.72 11.91 4.46
C LEU A 136 13.84 10.68 4.72
N GLY A 137 12.70 10.57 4.02
CA GLY A 137 11.76 9.49 4.23
C GLY A 137 12.26 8.14 3.70
N SER A 138 11.99 7.09 4.48
CA SER A 138 12.18 5.71 4.05
C SER A 138 11.23 5.34 2.88
N ALA A 139 11.51 4.26 2.17
CA ALA A 139 10.59 3.74 1.14
C ALA A 139 9.19 3.45 1.69
N GLN A 140 9.11 3.00 2.96
CA GLN A 140 7.85 2.78 3.66
C GLN A 140 7.09 4.09 3.87
N THR A 141 7.76 5.14 4.36
CA THR A 141 7.17 6.48 4.57
C THR A 141 6.60 7.04 3.27
N LYS A 142 7.33 6.90 2.16
CA LYS A 142 6.89 7.35 0.82
C LYS A 142 5.65 6.59 0.37
N HIS A 143 5.65 5.27 0.52
CA HIS A 143 4.47 4.47 0.23
C HIS A 143 3.28 4.86 1.11
N ASP A 144 3.48 5.08 2.41
CA ASP A 144 2.43 5.40 3.36
C ASP A 144 1.76 6.73 3.05
N ILE A 145 2.52 7.78 2.71
CA ILE A 145 1.92 9.05 2.31
C ILE A 145 1.23 8.95 0.95
N LYS A 146 1.76 8.17 -0.01
CA LYS A 146 1.08 7.92 -1.28
C LYS A 146 -0.27 7.24 -1.05
N MET A 147 -0.32 6.24 -0.19
CA MET A 147 -1.57 5.58 0.19
C MET A 147 -2.51 6.50 0.96
N LEU A 148 -1.97 7.33 1.88
CA LEU A 148 -2.75 8.30 2.63
C LEU A 148 -3.47 9.28 1.70
N VAL A 149 -2.79 9.76 0.66
CA VAL A 149 -3.34 10.72 -0.29
C VAL A 149 -4.24 10.02 -1.32
N MET A 150 -3.70 9.06 -2.06
CA MET A 150 -4.40 8.50 -3.23
C MET A 150 -5.54 7.55 -2.86
N LYS A 151 -5.51 6.97 -1.65
CA LYS A 151 -6.54 6.03 -1.18
C LYS A 151 -7.32 6.59 0.00
N ASP A 152 -6.68 6.93 1.11
CA ASP A 152 -7.42 7.29 2.32
C ASP A 152 -8.15 8.61 2.15
N LEU A 153 -7.45 9.68 1.76
CA LEU A 153 -8.07 10.98 1.47
C LEU A 153 -9.11 10.87 0.36
N ASN A 154 -8.79 10.15 -0.71
CA ASN A 154 -9.72 9.85 -1.79
C ASN A 154 -11.03 9.21 -1.27
N SER A 155 -10.91 8.18 -0.44
CA SER A 155 -12.05 7.43 0.10
C SER A 155 -12.93 8.26 1.04
N VAL A 156 -12.34 9.26 1.71
CA VAL A 156 -13.06 10.15 2.61
C VAL A 156 -13.71 11.29 1.83
N ILE A 157 -13.04 11.88 0.84
CA ILE A 157 -13.55 13.06 0.14
C ILE A 157 -14.55 12.69 -0.96
N ASN A 158 -14.21 11.75 -1.84
CA ASN A 158 -15.01 11.52 -3.06
C ASN A 158 -16.45 11.05 -2.82
N PRO A 159 -16.73 10.14 -1.88
CA PRO A 159 -18.11 9.78 -1.57
C PRO A 159 -18.94 10.98 -1.11
N PHE A 160 -18.33 11.90 -0.35
CA PHE A 160 -19.01 13.08 0.15
C PHE A 160 -19.28 14.12 -0.93
N LEU A 161 -18.34 14.33 -1.86
CA LEU A 161 -18.52 15.26 -2.97
C LEU A 161 -19.72 14.88 -3.85
N ARG A 162 -20.00 13.58 -3.99
CA ARG A 162 -21.12 13.05 -4.80
C ARG A 162 -22.49 13.18 -4.13
N LEU A 163 -22.55 13.49 -2.83
CA LEU A 163 -23.83 13.61 -2.11
C LEU A 163 -24.54 14.91 -2.46
N SER A 164 -25.87 14.90 -2.37
CA SER A 164 -26.67 16.13 -2.37
C SER A 164 -26.37 16.98 -1.13
N VAL A 165 -26.63 18.28 -1.20
CA VAL A 165 -26.32 19.25 -0.14
C VAL A 165 -26.90 18.82 1.22
N GLU A 166 -28.16 18.40 1.27
CA GLU A 166 -28.80 17.93 2.51
C GLU A 166 -28.12 16.68 3.10
N ASN A 167 -27.67 15.77 2.24
CA ASN A 167 -26.98 14.55 2.66
C ASN A 167 -25.54 14.83 3.11
N LYS A 168 -24.89 15.84 2.53
CA LYS A 168 -23.58 16.36 3.00
C LYS A 168 -23.71 16.87 4.44
N LEU A 169 -24.73 17.67 4.73
CA LEU A 169 -24.99 18.19 6.09
C LEU A 169 -25.25 17.06 7.11
N LYS A 170 -26.09 16.07 6.75
CA LYS A 170 -26.39 14.93 7.64
C LYS A 170 -25.15 14.06 7.94
N ASN A 171 -24.26 13.90 6.98
CA ASN A 171 -23.05 13.09 7.13
C ASN A 171 -21.81 13.91 7.52
N ARG A 172 -21.94 15.23 7.73
CA ARG A 172 -20.86 16.16 8.08
C ARG A 172 -19.88 15.60 9.10
N ARG A 173 -20.40 15.06 10.21
CA ARG A 173 -19.57 14.48 11.29
C ARG A 173 -18.66 13.37 10.78
N LYS A 174 -19.17 12.45 9.96
CA LYS A 174 -18.38 11.35 9.40
C LYS A 174 -17.23 11.86 8.51
N LEU A 175 -17.44 12.94 7.76
CA LEU A 175 -16.39 13.55 6.95
C LEU A 175 -15.31 14.19 7.83
N LEU A 176 -15.73 14.96 8.83
CA LEU A 176 -14.81 15.58 9.78
C LEU A 176 -14.00 14.55 10.56
N ASP A 177 -14.64 13.45 10.97
CA ASP A 177 -13.96 12.33 11.62
C ASP A 177 -12.94 11.69 10.66
N GLY A 178 -13.31 11.42 9.41
CA GLY A 178 -12.39 10.89 8.41
C GLY A 178 -11.21 11.81 8.13
N LEU A 179 -11.43 13.12 8.02
CA LEU A 179 -10.37 14.12 7.86
C LEU A 179 -9.45 14.18 9.08
N ARG A 180 -10.02 14.07 10.28
CA ARG A 180 -9.25 14.01 11.53
C ARG A 180 -8.38 12.76 11.55
N ASP A 181 -8.91 11.61 11.16
CA ASP A 181 -8.18 10.34 11.15
C ASP A 181 -7.02 10.38 10.15
N ILE A 182 -7.21 10.97 8.97
CA ILE A 182 -6.13 11.21 8.00
C ILE A 182 -5.06 12.12 8.60
N ASN A 183 -5.47 13.20 9.26
CA ASN A 183 -4.52 14.11 9.92
C ASN A 183 -3.75 13.42 11.06
N LEU A 184 -4.35 12.48 11.79
CA LEU A 184 -3.65 11.67 12.80
C LEU A 184 -2.62 10.74 12.16
N LYS A 185 -2.98 10.04 11.07
CA LYS A 185 -2.05 9.21 10.31
C LYS A 185 -0.88 10.04 9.76
N LEU A 186 -1.16 11.23 9.23
CA LEU A 186 -0.13 12.17 8.78
C LEU A 186 0.84 12.52 9.90
N LYS A 187 0.33 12.76 11.12
CA LYS A 187 1.17 13.05 12.29
C LYS A 187 2.09 11.87 12.64
N VAL A 188 1.58 10.64 12.57
CA VAL A 188 2.40 9.43 12.78
C VAL A 188 3.50 9.32 11.74
N ILE A 189 3.18 9.57 10.46
CA ILE A 189 4.17 9.58 9.37
C ILE A 189 5.25 10.65 9.63
N SER A 190 4.85 11.87 10.02
CA SER A 190 5.78 12.95 10.37
C SER A 190 6.74 12.55 11.49
N THR A 191 6.21 12.01 12.60
CA THR A 191 7.04 11.56 13.73
C THR A 191 7.97 10.42 13.31
N SER A 192 7.55 9.51 12.44
CA SER A 192 8.42 8.45 11.93
C SER A 192 9.60 8.99 11.13
N ILE A 193 9.43 10.10 10.40
CA ILE A 193 10.52 10.76 9.65
C ILE A 193 11.49 11.40 10.62
N GLU A 194 10.98 12.13 11.61
CA GLU A 194 11.80 12.77 12.66
C GLU A 194 12.65 11.73 13.40
N GLN A 195 12.06 10.59 13.76
CA GLN A 195 12.79 9.49 14.41
C GLN A 195 13.89 8.90 13.53
N HIS A 196 13.60 8.69 12.25
CA HIS A 196 14.59 8.18 11.31
C HIS A 196 15.77 9.16 11.13
N ASP A 197 15.48 10.46 11.08
CA ASP A 197 16.50 11.51 10.99
C ASP A 197 17.40 11.54 12.24
N ILE A 198 16.81 11.50 13.44
CA ILE A 198 17.56 11.45 14.71
C ILE A 198 18.49 10.23 14.73
N TYR A 199 17.99 9.05 14.34
CA TYR A 199 18.79 7.83 14.31
C TYR A 199 19.99 7.93 13.37
N GLU A 200 19.80 8.49 12.16
CA GLU A 200 20.90 8.69 11.21
C GLU A 200 21.95 9.68 11.73
N LEU A 201 21.54 10.72 12.47
CA LEU A 201 22.44 11.66 13.12
C LEU A 201 23.25 10.99 14.25
N GLU A 202 22.61 10.24 15.13
CA GLU A 202 23.28 9.49 16.22
C GLU A 202 24.29 8.47 15.68
N ARG A 203 23.91 7.76 14.61
CA ARG A 203 24.79 6.81 13.92
C ARG A 203 26.03 7.50 13.36
N LYS A 204 25.87 8.65 12.69
CA LYS A 204 27.00 9.43 12.17
C LYS A 204 27.91 9.95 13.28
N LEU A 205 27.35 10.40 14.39
CA LEU A 205 28.11 10.85 15.56
C LEU A 205 28.96 9.71 16.13
N THR A 206 28.38 8.52 16.30
CA THR A 206 29.09 7.33 16.80
C THR A 206 30.29 6.99 15.91
N LEU A 207 30.10 6.97 14.59
CA LEU A 207 31.18 6.70 13.63
C LEU A 207 32.29 7.75 13.68
N ILE A 208 31.94 9.02 13.91
CA ILE A 208 32.93 10.10 14.05
C ILE A 208 33.72 9.90 15.34
N THR A 209 33.05 9.68 16.47
CA THR A 209 33.70 9.43 17.75
C THR A 209 34.65 8.24 17.69
N GLU A 210 34.23 7.13 17.06
CA GLU A 210 35.11 5.97 16.81
C GLU A 210 36.34 6.34 15.98
N LYS A 211 36.16 7.09 14.88
CA LYS A 211 37.29 7.53 14.02
C LYS A 211 38.25 8.48 14.73
N TYR A 212 37.75 9.42 15.53
CA TYR A 212 38.59 10.34 16.28
C TYR A 212 39.34 9.63 17.41
N ASN A 213 38.67 8.77 18.18
CA ASN A 213 39.32 7.96 19.21
C ASN A 213 40.36 7.01 18.61
N ALA A 214 40.09 6.41 17.44
CA ALA A 214 41.07 5.57 16.74
C ALA A 214 42.27 6.37 16.19
N LYS A 215 42.09 7.66 15.90
CA LYS A 215 43.14 8.55 15.39
C LYS A 215 44.03 9.13 16.50
N GLU A 216 43.54 9.26 17.74
CA GLU A 216 44.35 9.69 18.89
C GLU A 216 45.30 8.58 19.42
N ILE A 217 45.10 7.33 19.00
CA ILE A 217 45.90 6.17 19.43
C ILE A 217 47.13 5.91 18.49
N TYR A 218 47.28 6.71 17.42
CA TYR A 218 48.42 6.67 16.48
C TYR A 218 49.16 8.00 16.42
#